data_AF-A0A958SKR2-F1
#
_entry.id   AF-A0A958SKR2-F1
#
_cell.length_a   1.000
_cell.length_b   1.000
_cell.length_c   1.000
_cell.angle_alpha   90.00
_cell.angle_beta   90.00
_cell.angle_gamma   90.00
#
_symmetry.space_group_name_H-M   'P 1'
#
loop_
_entity.id
_entity.type
_entity.pdbx_description
1 polymer ?
#
loop_
_entity_poly.entity_id
_entity_poly.type
_entity_poly.pdbx_seq_one_letter_code
_entity_poly.pdbx_strand_id
1 'polypeptide(L)'
;RQSPGLTRLVLTRAEEEFYGWVSVQKHLDEGYSEILKNLPFQSELYGGERSSRTIQQNLEGKMKPFPKHGIHFIEMDHIVRFTDPLYLPNDPTAMIVYPSERKSLGLAHGIHSLSRSNILRALTRLLFRGYSTQKNFMEGISEEELQDFYFDNRELGTDLEVFDPRNSNVGERAFMEGNLFTGHSDGMNNTVREVLEMPSHFVALPEPNEKPAKVRRRVSAIQRRKMRAEKERQERKLDSMDRSYGKANKKGPLESIADIYERPNRRLLSFKETLDLIAYMYSGGILRDRMYKFFVGKCGVAISREGTVVVDYSKIPKIERSCVERYFIEGTDLFFIGMPNMIKYLKKRTGPAQNEIVNVFIETSKRFDEPNEYIEQSELAFLAMIAQYSEALMVRFDTNENQIISNEEIWTYVYPVFRGFIHKMALEKYSRNLTDEGDVRSTFAFIVDHGKLPEGNFDLIKIWLNSLFHFDDSMNWDLSMDRGDIIKVFSAVVRASRDTDPKESSKEHLNAKTYEPDEVIYGP
;
A
#
# COMPACT_ATOMS: atom_id res chain seq x y z
N ARG A 1 13.38 28.68 -1.22
CA ARG A 1 14.51 27.99 -0.55
C ARG A 1 15.00 26.92 -1.50
N GLN A 2 16.31 26.80 -1.75
CA GLN A 2 16.83 25.62 -2.44
C GLN A 2 16.80 24.49 -1.41
N SER A 3 15.79 23.62 -1.45
CA SER A 3 15.85 22.38 -0.68
C SER A 3 17.04 21.59 -1.25
N PRO A 4 18.05 21.22 -0.44
CA PRO A 4 19.23 20.48 -0.90
C PRO A 4 18.89 19.21 -1.68
N GLY A 5 17.70 18.65 -1.45
CA GLY A 5 17.22 17.41 -2.04
C GLY A 5 16.62 17.49 -3.44
N LEU A 6 16.09 18.66 -3.85
CA LEU A 6 15.49 18.84 -5.18
C LEU A 6 16.58 19.13 -6.21
N THR A 7 17.35 18.09 -6.55
CA THR A 7 18.40 18.20 -7.56
C THR A 7 17.83 18.61 -8.91
N ARG A 8 18.67 19.24 -9.76
CA ARG A 8 18.28 19.58 -11.14
C ARG A 8 17.81 18.34 -11.92
N LEU A 9 18.35 17.17 -11.60
CA LEU A 9 17.94 15.90 -12.18
C LEU A 9 16.50 15.52 -11.78
N VAL A 10 16.14 15.64 -10.50
CA VAL A 10 14.77 15.40 -10.02
C VAL A 10 13.79 16.38 -10.67
N LEU A 11 14.14 17.67 -10.77
CA LEU A 11 13.29 18.66 -11.44
C LEU A 11 13.09 18.37 -12.93
N THR A 12 14.14 17.95 -13.63
CA THR A 12 14.05 17.54 -15.05
C THR A 12 13.15 16.31 -15.20
N ARG A 13 13.28 15.34 -14.29
CA ARG A 13 12.41 14.15 -14.25
C ARG A 13 10.95 14.53 -13.93
N ALA A 14 10.72 15.50 -13.06
CA ALA A 14 9.38 16.02 -12.75
C ALA A 14 8.71 16.64 -13.99
N GLU A 15 9.47 17.39 -14.80
CA GLU A 15 8.97 17.93 -16.05
C GLU A 15 8.60 16.81 -17.04
N GLU A 16 9.44 15.78 -17.20
CA GLU A 16 9.13 14.63 -18.04
C GLU A 16 7.86 13.90 -17.58
N GLU A 17 7.74 13.61 -16.28
CA GLU A 17 6.57 12.92 -15.73
C GLU A 17 5.30 13.78 -15.81
N PHE A 18 5.42 15.11 -15.70
CA PHE A 18 4.31 16.03 -15.95
C PHE A 18 3.81 15.90 -17.39
N TYR A 19 4.69 15.96 -18.40
CA TYR A 19 4.28 15.77 -19.79
C TYR A 19 3.73 14.36 -20.06
N GLY A 20 4.30 13.32 -19.43
CA GLY A 20 3.79 11.97 -19.49
C GLY A 20 2.37 11.86 -18.94
N TRP A 21 2.11 12.48 -17.79
CA TRP A 21 0.78 12.61 -17.21
C TRP A 21 -0.20 13.33 -18.14
N VAL A 22 0.16 14.52 -18.66
CA VAL A 22 -0.69 15.28 -19.59
C VAL A 22 -1.02 14.45 -20.83
N SER A 23 -0.04 13.73 -21.39
CA SER A 23 -0.24 12.91 -22.58
C SER A 23 -1.23 11.76 -22.33
N VAL A 24 -1.11 11.05 -21.21
CA VAL A 24 -2.06 9.99 -20.85
C VAL A 24 -3.44 10.58 -20.57
N GLN A 25 -3.52 11.71 -19.86
CA GLN A 25 -4.79 12.36 -19.54
C GLN A 25 -5.51 12.83 -20.80
N LYS A 26 -4.80 13.43 -21.76
CA LYS A 26 -5.37 13.83 -23.05
C LYS A 26 -5.95 12.62 -23.79
N HIS A 27 -5.24 11.49 -23.81
CA HIS A 27 -5.74 10.27 -24.44
C HIS A 27 -6.99 9.72 -23.73
N LEU A 28 -7.02 9.73 -22.40
CA LEU A 28 -8.20 9.33 -21.63
C LEU A 28 -9.40 10.24 -21.97
N ASP A 29 -9.19 11.56 -22.00
CA ASP A 29 -10.23 12.54 -22.32
C ASP A 29 -10.75 12.39 -23.77
N GLU A 30 -9.85 12.16 -24.73
CA GLU A 30 -10.20 11.90 -26.14
C GLU A 30 -10.98 10.59 -26.31
N GLY A 31 -10.46 9.48 -25.79
CA GLY A 31 -11.08 8.17 -25.90
C GLY A 31 -12.45 8.10 -25.22
N TYR A 32 -12.59 8.70 -24.03
CA TYR A 32 -13.89 8.81 -23.38
C TYR A 32 -14.85 9.71 -24.15
N SER A 33 -14.37 10.80 -24.78
CA SER A 33 -15.26 11.63 -25.59
C SER A 33 -15.90 10.87 -26.77
N GLU A 34 -15.19 9.89 -27.33
CA GLU A 34 -15.72 9.03 -28.41
C GLU A 34 -16.73 8.01 -27.88
N ILE A 35 -16.46 7.39 -26.73
CA ILE A 35 -17.41 6.46 -26.09
C ILE A 35 -18.68 7.21 -25.67
N LEU A 36 -18.52 8.39 -25.05
CA LEU A 36 -19.62 9.24 -24.59
C LEU A 36 -20.47 9.76 -25.75
N LYS A 37 -19.87 10.07 -26.90
CA LYS A 37 -20.61 10.43 -28.13
C LYS A 37 -21.63 9.36 -28.54
N ASN A 38 -21.40 8.10 -28.17
CA ASN A 38 -22.25 6.97 -28.52
C ASN A 38 -23.21 6.52 -27.41
N LEU A 39 -23.19 7.15 -26.22
CA LEU A 39 -24.09 6.80 -25.12
C LEU A 39 -25.33 7.74 -25.09
N PRO A 40 -26.57 7.21 -24.99
CA PRO A 40 -27.80 8.02 -25.07
C PRO A 40 -28.11 8.91 -23.84
N PHE A 41 -27.25 8.92 -22.80
CA PHE A 41 -27.50 9.63 -21.53
C PHE A 41 -26.40 10.66 -21.18
N GLN A 42 -26.05 11.53 -22.12
CA GLN A 42 -24.90 12.45 -22.01
C GLN A 42 -25.04 13.57 -20.96
N SER A 43 -26.25 13.99 -20.59
CA SER A 43 -26.44 15.24 -19.84
C SER A 43 -26.50 15.09 -18.31
N GLU A 44 -26.84 13.90 -17.78
CA GLU A 44 -27.09 13.73 -16.35
C GLU A 44 -25.88 13.21 -15.55
N LEU A 45 -24.95 12.48 -16.19
CA LEU A 45 -23.81 11.87 -15.49
C LEU A 45 -22.57 12.77 -15.40
N TYR A 46 -22.50 13.85 -16.18
CA TYR A 46 -21.31 14.71 -16.28
C TYR A 46 -21.65 16.17 -15.97
N GLY A 47 -22.09 16.40 -14.74
CA GLY A 47 -22.24 17.75 -14.17
C GLY A 47 -20.89 18.41 -13.89
N GLY A 48 -20.17 18.84 -14.93
CA GLY A 48 -19.38 20.07 -14.85
C GLY A 48 -17.91 20.03 -14.40
N GLU A 49 -17.04 19.25 -15.04
CA GLU A 49 -15.58 19.54 -14.97
C GLU A 49 -15.02 19.95 -16.35
N ARG A 50 -14.98 21.26 -16.58
CA ARG A 50 -14.33 21.91 -17.75
C ARG A 50 -12.83 22.19 -17.53
N SER A 51 -12.26 21.87 -16.37
CA SER A 51 -10.93 22.33 -15.98
C SER A 51 -9.79 21.67 -16.79
N SER A 52 -9.87 20.37 -17.11
CA SER A 52 -8.79 19.68 -17.84
C SER A 52 -8.60 20.24 -19.25
N ARG A 53 -9.69 20.57 -19.96
CA ARG A 53 -9.63 21.13 -21.32
C ARG A 53 -8.90 22.47 -21.37
N THR A 54 -9.07 23.30 -20.36
CA THR A 54 -8.42 24.63 -20.31
C THR A 54 -6.91 24.49 -20.13
N ILE A 55 -6.48 23.55 -19.27
CA ILE A 55 -5.06 23.24 -19.07
C ILE A 55 -4.46 22.64 -20.36
N GLN A 56 -5.18 21.72 -21.00
CA GLN A 56 -4.72 21.08 -22.25
C GLN A 56 -4.55 22.09 -23.39
N GLN A 57 -5.53 22.96 -23.63
CA GLN A 57 -5.48 23.96 -24.70
C GLN A 57 -4.26 24.90 -24.57
N ASN A 58 -3.91 25.29 -23.34
CA ASN A 58 -2.74 26.14 -23.09
C ASN A 58 -1.40 25.40 -23.27
N LEU A 59 -1.40 24.06 -23.21
CA LEU A 59 -0.20 23.23 -23.30
C LEU A 59 0.01 22.63 -24.70
N GLU A 60 -1.01 22.55 -25.56
CA GLU A 60 -0.93 21.93 -26.89
C GLU A 60 0.17 22.51 -27.78
N GLY A 61 0.45 23.81 -27.68
CA GLY A 61 1.55 24.46 -28.42
C GLY A 61 2.95 24.24 -27.81
N LYS A 62 3.04 23.74 -26.58
CA LYS A 62 4.30 23.52 -25.84
C LYS A 62 4.70 22.05 -25.76
N MET A 63 3.74 21.14 -25.94
CA MET A 63 4.00 19.71 -25.90
C MET A 63 4.74 19.25 -27.17
N LYS A 64 5.91 18.64 -26.99
CA LYS A 64 6.51 17.83 -28.06
C LYS A 64 5.57 16.65 -28.36
N PRO A 65 5.46 16.19 -29.63
CA PRO A 65 4.64 15.05 -29.98
C PRO A 65 5.09 13.84 -29.15
N PHE A 66 4.25 13.43 -28.19
CA PHE A 66 4.50 12.25 -27.37
C PHE A 66 4.16 11.00 -28.18
N PRO A 67 5.02 9.97 -28.21
CA PRO A 67 4.70 8.74 -28.91
C PRO A 67 3.44 8.11 -28.31
N LYS A 68 2.43 7.84 -29.16
CA LYS A 68 1.13 7.27 -28.78
C LYS A 68 1.21 5.86 -28.14
N HIS A 69 2.41 5.28 -28.04
CA HIS A 69 2.70 3.97 -27.44
C HIS A 69 3.91 4.02 -26.49
N GLY A 70 4.13 5.16 -25.82
CA GLY A 70 5.19 5.30 -24.81
C GLY A 70 4.93 4.48 -23.54
N ILE A 71 5.96 4.36 -22.71
CA ILE A 71 5.94 3.62 -21.43
C ILE A 71 4.74 3.97 -20.54
N HIS A 72 4.31 5.23 -20.51
CA HIS A 72 3.17 5.68 -19.70
C HIS A 72 1.84 5.04 -20.08
N PHE A 73 1.64 4.69 -21.36
CA PHE A 73 0.43 3.99 -21.81
C PHE A 73 0.44 2.51 -21.43
N ILE A 74 1.61 1.87 -21.48
CA ILE A 74 1.80 0.49 -21.04
C ILE A 74 1.50 0.38 -19.54
N GLU A 75 1.99 1.32 -18.75
CA GLU A 75 1.70 1.40 -17.33
C GLU A 75 0.24 1.65 -17.03
N MET A 76 -0.42 2.52 -17.80
CA MET A 76 -1.85 2.76 -17.62
C MET A 76 -2.67 1.52 -17.96
N ASP A 77 -2.32 0.80 -19.03
CA ASP A 77 -2.93 -0.51 -19.35
C ASP A 77 -2.69 -1.53 -18.22
N HIS A 78 -1.50 -1.53 -17.64
CA HIS A 78 -1.18 -2.37 -16.49
C HIS A 78 -2.01 -1.99 -15.25
N ILE A 79 -2.16 -0.70 -14.94
CA ILE A 79 -3.05 -0.22 -13.86
C ILE A 79 -4.48 -0.70 -14.11
N VAL A 80 -5.01 -0.53 -15.32
CA VAL A 80 -6.38 -0.98 -15.66
C VAL A 80 -6.56 -2.49 -15.47
N ARG A 81 -5.53 -3.29 -15.80
CA ARG A 81 -5.61 -4.76 -15.75
C ARG A 81 -5.37 -5.36 -14.37
N PHE A 82 -4.47 -4.76 -13.60
CA PHE A 82 -3.92 -5.38 -12.41
C PHE A 82 -4.18 -4.58 -11.13
N THR A 83 -4.78 -3.40 -11.22
CA THR A 83 -5.22 -2.65 -10.04
C THR A 83 -6.72 -2.49 -10.06
N ASP A 84 -7.30 -2.52 -8.87
CA ASP A 84 -8.72 -2.34 -8.70
C ASP A 84 -9.12 -0.88 -8.94
N PRO A 85 -10.31 -0.62 -9.49
CA PRO A 85 -10.83 0.73 -9.56
C PRO A 85 -10.99 1.30 -8.15
N LEU A 86 -10.24 2.35 -7.83
CA LEU A 86 -10.19 2.91 -6.47
C LEU A 86 -11.18 4.05 -6.22
N TYR A 87 -11.81 4.66 -7.24
CA TYR A 87 -12.55 5.91 -7.04
C TYR A 87 -13.95 5.90 -7.65
N LEU A 88 -14.94 6.36 -6.88
CA LEU A 88 -16.25 6.72 -7.40
C LEU A 88 -16.21 8.08 -8.11
N PRO A 89 -17.09 8.37 -9.09
CA PRO A 89 -17.06 9.60 -9.88
C PRO A 89 -17.08 10.92 -9.10
N ASN A 90 -17.63 10.92 -7.87
CA ASN A 90 -17.81 12.12 -7.05
C ASN A 90 -17.16 12.01 -5.68
N ASP A 91 -16.41 10.94 -5.41
CA ASP A 91 -15.68 10.82 -4.15
C ASP A 91 -14.18 10.67 -4.41
N PRO A 92 -13.36 11.59 -3.88
CA PRO A 92 -11.93 11.47 -3.99
C PRO A 92 -11.25 10.42 -3.12
N THR A 93 -11.98 9.75 -2.23
CA THR A 93 -11.42 8.74 -1.34
C THR A 93 -11.26 7.39 -2.04
N ALA A 94 -10.23 6.64 -1.66
CA ALA A 94 -10.05 5.26 -2.10
C ALA A 94 -11.20 4.38 -1.61
N MET A 95 -11.78 3.61 -2.53
CA MET A 95 -12.85 2.66 -2.33
C MET A 95 -12.23 1.29 -2.11
N ILE A 96 -12.30 0.80 -0.87
CA ILE A 96 -11.75 -0.49 -0.46
C ILE A 96 -12.93 -1.39 -0.13
N VAL A 97 -13.28 -2.25 -1.09
CA VAL A 97 -14.48 -3.10 -1.06
C VAL A 97 -14.18 -4.48 -1.62
N TYR A 98 -14.94 -5.48 -1.18
CA TYR A 98 -14.80 -6.83 -1.70
C TYR A 98 -15.06 -6.87 -3.22
N PRO A 99 -14.37 -7.77 -3.96
CA PRO A 99 -14.60 -7.95 -5.39
C PRO A 99 -16.07 -8.17 -5.76
N SER A 100 -16.82 -8.87 -4.91
CA SER A 100 -18.25 -9.15 -5.10
C SER A 100 -19.15 -7.90 -5.11
N GLU A 101 -18.76 -6.85 -4.36
CA GLU A 101 -19.56 -5.63 -4.15
C GLU A 101 -19.28 -4.54 -5.20
N ARG A 102 -18.19 -4.64 -5.97
CA ARG A 102 -17.76 -3.57 -6.89
C ARG A 102 -18.84 -3.20 -7.89
N LYS A 103 -19.48 -4.21 -8.48
CA LYS A 103 -20.51 -4.02 -9.50
C LYS A 103 -21.76 -3.33 -8.93
N SER A 104 -22.19 -3.68 -7.72
CA SER A 104 -23.38 -3.08 -7.09
C SER A 104 -23.13 -1.63 -6.67
N LEU A 105 -21.87 -1.29 -6.35
CA LEU A 105 -21.44 0.07 -6.03
C LEU A 105 -21.11 0.93 -7.26
N GLY A 106 -21.21 0.37 -8.47
CA GLY A 106 -20.82 1.08 -9.69
C GLY A 106 -19.33 1.38 -9.78
N LEU A 107 -18.50 0.63 -9.04
CA LEU A 107 -17.06 0.80 -9.01
C LEU A 107 -16.44 0.16 -10.25
N ALA A 108 -15.97 1.00 -11.16
CA ALA A 108 -15.36 0.62 -12.42
C ALA A 108 -14.26 1.62 -12.79
N HIS A 109 -13.40 1.24 -13.73
CA HIS A 109 -12.35 2.09 -14.31
C HIS A 109 -12.95 3.19 -15.22
N GLY A 110 -13.74 4.08 -14.62
CA GLY A 110 -14.31 5.28 -15.22
C GLY A 110 -13.25 6.36 -15.46
N ILE A 111 -13.58 7.39 -16.25
CA ILE A 111 -12.66 8.50 -16.54
C ILE A 111 -12.13 9.15 -15.26
N HIS A 112 -12.99 9.36 -14.25
CA HIS A 112 -12.60 9.93 -12.98
C HIS A 112 -11.58 9.05 -12.23
N SER A 113 -11.84 7.75 -12.13
CA SER A 113 -10.91 6.80 -11.50
C SER A 113 -9.58 6.75 -12.26
N LEU A 114 -9.62 6.63 -13.58
CA LEU A 114 -8.42 6.55 -14.41
C LEU A 114 -7.59 7.84 -14.38
N SER A 115 -8.23 9.00 -14.34
CA SER A 115 -7.53 10.29 -14.24
C SER A 115 -6.75 10.40 -12.94
N ARG A 116 -7.35 9.95 -11.83
CA ARG A 116 -6.69 9.91 -10.52
C ARG A 116 -5.57 8.88 -10.48
N SER A 117 -5.82 7.67 -10.96
CA SER A 117 -4.78 6.66 -11.07
C SER A 117 -3.62 7.13 -11.95
N ASN A 118 -3.87 7.95 -12.99
CA ASN A 118 -2.81 8.55 -13.78
C ASN A 118 -1.99 9.61 -13.02
N ILE A 119 -2.62 10.42 -12.15
CA ILE A 119 -1.90 11.34 -11.24
C ILE A 119 -1.01 10.53 -10.30
N LEU A 120 -1.58 9.52 -9.64
CA LEU A 120 -0.85 8.67 -8.71
C LEU A 120 0.31 7.94 -9.40
N ARG A 121 0.09 7.39 -10.59
CA ARG A 121 1.13 6.77 -11.43
C ARG A 121 2.28 7.74 -11.69
N ALA A 122 1.97 8.99 -12.04
CA ALA A 122 2.98 10.01 -12.30
C ALA A 122 3.77 10.36 -11.03
N LEU A 123 3.11 10.46 -9.88
CA LEU A 123 3.76 10.68 -8.58
C LEU A 123 4.67 9.50 -8.19
N THR A 124 4.18 8.26 -8.30
CA THR A 124 4.98 7.05 -8.05
C THR A 124 6.21 7.00 -8.95
N ARG A 125 6.07 7.35 -10.23
CA ARG A 125 7.21 7.40 -11.16
C ARG A 125 8.18 8.52 -10.85
N LEU A 126 7.69 9.68 -10.45
CA LEU A 126 8.56 10.77 -10.04
C LEU A 126 9.41 10.35 -8.84
N LEU A 127 8.80 9.69 -7.86
CA LEU A 127 9.50 9.10 -6.72
C LEU A 127 10.55 8.08 -7.19
N PHE A 128 10.16 7.08 -7.97
CA PHE A 128 11.04 6.00 -8.40
C PHE A 128 12.18 6.51 -9.27
N ARG A 129 11.87 7.33 -10.27
CA ARG A 129 12.91 7.92 -11.13
C ARG A 129 13.77 8.89 -10.34
N GLY A 130 13.24 9.61 -9.36
CA GLY A 130 14.00 10.55 -8.56
C GLY A 130 15.03 9.87 -7.65
N TYR A 131 14.62 8.78 -7.00
CA TYR A 131 15.30 8.23 -5.82
C TYR A 131 15.77 6.77 -5.97
N SER A 132 15.16 5.96 -6.83
CA SER A 132 15.57 4.56 -6.99
C SER A 132 16.96 4.46 -7.62
N THR A 133 17.86 3.73 -6.97
CA THR A 133 19.20 3.39 -7.45
C THR A 133 19.21 2.08 -8.25
N GLN A 134 18.06 1.42 -8.40
CA GLN A 134 17.96 0.19 -9.16
C GLN A 134 18.21 0.44 -10.65
N LYS A 135 18.88 -0.51 -11.32
CA LYS A 135 19.12 -0.43 -12.77
C LYS A 135 17.80 -0.34 -13.55
N ASN A 136 16.80 -1.09 -13.09
CA ASN A 136 15.43 -0.96 -13.51
C ASN A 136 14.66 -0.28 -12.36
N PHE A 137 14.55 1.05 -12.42
CA PHE A 137 13.88 1.83 -11.37
C PHE A 137 12.44 1.39 -11.10
N MET A 138 11.79 0.65 -12.01
CA MET A 138 10.44 0.11 -11.82
C MET A 138 10.39 -1.15 -10.93
N GLU A 139 11.54 -1.74 -10.57
CA GLU A 139 11.60 -2.88 -9.64
C GLU A 139 11.10 -2.49 -8.24
N GLY A 140 11.30 -1.23 -7.85
CA GLY A 140 10.84 -0.72 -6.57
C GLY A 140 11.75 0.38 -6.03
N ILE A 141 11.40 0.82 -4.82
CA ILE A 141 12.19 1.76 -4.03
C ILE A 141 12.57 1.09 -2.71
N SER A 142 13.82 1.26 -2.27
CA SER A 142 14.26 0.74 -0.97
C SER A 142 13.75 1.62 0.18
N GLU A 143 13.86 1.11 1.40
CA GLU A 143 13.54 1.85 2.62
C GLU A 143 14.36 3.14 2.76
N GLU A 144 15.67 3.06 2.52
CA GLU A 144 16.60 4.20 2.57
C GLU A 144 16.27 5.24 1.48
N GLU A 145 16.01 4.79 0.26
CA GLU A 145 15.65 5.67 -0.87
C GLU A 145 14.32 6.40 -0.60
N LEU A 146 13.34 5.71 -0.01
CA LEU A 146 12.07 6.34 0.37
C LEU A 146 12.30 7.34 1.51
N GLN A 147 13.13 7.01 2.49
CA GLN A 147 13.49 7.92 3.58
C GLN A 147 14.20 9.19 3.08
N ASP A 148 15.11 9.06 2.12
CA ASP A 148 15.75 10.21 1.45
C ASP A 148 14.70 11.10 0.76
N PHE A 149 13.72 10.51 0.06
CA PHE A 149 12.62 11.28 -0.53
C PHE A 149 11.86 12.12 0.50
N TYR A 150 11.53 11.54 1.66
CA TYR A 150 10.84 12.27 2.72
C TYR A 150 11.69 13.39 3.32
N PHE A 151 13.00 13.16 3.51
CA PHE A 151 13.90 14.19 4.01
C PHE A 151 14.01 15.36 3.04
N ASP A 152 14.20 15.08 1.76
CA ASP A 152 14.36 16.08 0.71
C ASP A 152 13.10 16.93 0.47
N ASN A 153 11.93 16.32 0.68
CA ASN A 153 10.62 16.95 0.49
C ASN A 153 9.99 17.40 1.82
N ARG A 154 10.73 17.37 2.94
CA ARG A 154 10.20 17.69 4.27
C ARG A 154 9.61 19.09 4.35
N GLU A 155 10.35 20.10 3.89
CA GLU A 155 9.87 21.49 3.91
C GLU A 155 8.59 21.64 3.08
N LEU A 156 8.59 21.11 1.86
CA LEU A 156 7.42 21.17 0.97
C LEU A 156 6.22 20.45 1.58
N GLY A 157 6.42 19.25 2.13
CA GLY A 157 5.33 18.48 2.74
C GLY A 157 4.82 19.11 4.03
N THR A 158 5.67 19.79 4.81
CA THR A 158 5.22 20.58 5.96
C THR A 158 4.41 21.80 5.53
N ASP A 159 4.85 22.52 4.48
CA ASP A 159 4.10 23.66 3.93
C ASP A 159 2.75 23.24 3.34
N LEU A 160 2.66 22.03 2.79
CA LEU A 160 1.43 21.43 2.28
C LEU A 160 0.58 20.74 3.37
N GLU A 161 1.01 20.78 4.63
CA GLU A 161 0.36 20.10 5.78
C GLU A 161 0.18 18.59 5.56
N VAL A 162 1.07 17.98 4.78
CA VAL A 162 1.11 16.54 4.51
C VAL A 162 2.11 15.85 5.46
N PHE A 163 3.21 16.53 5.81
CA PHE A 163 4.27 15.98 6.66
C PHE A 163 4.33 16.70 8.00
N ASP A 164 4.35 15.91 9.07
CA ASP A 164 4.63 16.41 10.41
C ASP A 164 6.15 16.61 10.58
N PRO A 165 6.62 17.84 10.77
CA PRO A 165 8.04 18.16 10.89
C PRO A 165 8.63 17.61 12.19
N ARG A 166 7.88 16.98 13.08
CA ARG A 166 8.42 16.33 14.29
C ARG A 166 8.84 14.88 14.00
N ASN A 167 8.35 14.27 12.92
CA ASN A 167 8.67 12.89 12.58
C ASN A 167 9.90 12.82 11.67
N SER A 168 10.95 12.15 12.11
CA SER A 168 12.18 11.94 11.31
C SER A 168 12.16 10.64 10.51
N ASN A 169 11.36 9.64 10.90
CA ASN A 169 11.31 8.29 10.32
C ASN A 169 10.07 8.08 9.41
N VAL A 170 9.59 9.13 8.75
CA VAL A 170 8.36 9.04 7.95
C VAL A 170 8.52 8.07 6.78
N GLY A 171 9.69 8.05 6.12
CA GLY A 171 9.93 7.17 4.99
C GLY A 171 10.08 5.71 5.36
N GLU A 172 10.84 5.39 6.41
CA GLU A 172 10.91 4.03 6.96
C GLU A 172 9.52 3.50 7.33
N ARG A 173 8.74 4.33 8.03
CA ARG A 173 7.38 3.98 8.42
C ARG A 173 6.49 3.77 7.20
N ALA A 174 6.52 4.68 6.22
CA ALA A 174 5.75 4.56 4.99
C ALA A 174 6.17 3.32 4.17
N PHE A 175 7.46 2.99 4.14
CA PHE A 175 7.99 1.79 3.51
C PHE A 175 7.39 0.53 4.14
N MET A 176 7.43 0.44 5.47
CA MET A 176 6.83 -0.66 6.22
C MET A 176 5.31 -0.73 6.00
N GLU A 177 4.62 0.41 6.05
CA GLU A 177 3.18 0.46 5.84
C GLU A 177 2.79 -0.02 4.43
N GLY A 178 3.53 0.41 3.42
CA GLY A 178 3.38 -0.01 2.03
C GLY A 178 3.55 -1.51 1.84
N ASN A 179 4.60 -2.09 2.44
CA ASN A 179 4.95 -3.51 2.34
C ASN A 179 4.07 -4.44 3.19
N LEU A 180 3.27 -3.92 4.13
CA LEU A 180 2.46 -4.76 5.02
C LEU A 180 0.95 -4.58 4.81
N PHE A 181 0.47 -3.36 4.59
CA PHE A 181 -0.95 -3.05 4.75
C PHE A 181 -1.66 -2.58 3.48
N THR A 182 -0.96 -2.50 2.35
CA THR A 182 -1.58 -2.18 1.06
C THR A 182 -2.29 -3.39 0.44
N GLY A 183 -3.16 -3.14 -0.55
CA GLY A 183 -3.87 -4.23 -1.25
C GLY A 183 -2.91 -5.16 -1.98
N HIS A 184 -1.77 -4.63 -2.43
CA HIS A 184 -0.73 -5.37 -3.15
C HIS A 184 0.49 -5.74 -2.30
N SER A 185 0.43 -5.61 -0.97
CA SER A 185 1.59 -5.78 -0.09
C SER A 185 2.22 -7.18 -0.18
N ASP A 186 3.53 -7.31 -0.31
CA ASP A 186 4.20 -8.62 -0.44
C ASP A 186 4.84 -9.13 0.85
N GLY A 187 4.90 -8.27 1.88
CA GLY A 187 5.47 -8.62 3.17
C GLY A 187 6.97 -8.40 3.32
N MET A 188 7.57 -7.56 2.49
CA MET A 188 9.02 -7.44 2.33
C MET A 188 9.66 -8.75 1.83
N ASN A 189 8.91 -9.55 1.08
CA ASN A 189 9.36 -10.85 0.58
C ASN A 189 10.11 -10.65 -0.74
N ASN A 190 11.44 -10.62 -0.67
CA ASN A 190 12.32 -10.40 -1.83
C ASN A 190 12.43 -11.58 -2.80
N THR A 191 11.42 -12.43 -2.90
CA THR A 191 11.38 -13.37 -4.01
C THR A 191 11.13 -12.59 -5.29
N VAL A 192 12.21 -12.35 -6.04
CA VAL A 192 12.35 -11.76 -7.41
C VAL A 192 11.40 -12.37 -8.46
N ARG A 193 10.50 -13.27 -8.06
CA ARG A 193 9.62 -14.06 -8.91
C ARG A 193 8.60 -13.20 -9.68
N GLU A 194 8.16 -12.05 -9.14
CA GLU A 194 7.12 -11.24 -9.80
C GLU A 194 7.61 -10.43 -11.02
N VAL A 195 8.88 -9.99 -11.07
CA VAL A 195 9.36 -9.16 -12.20
C VAL A 195 9.56 -9.99 -13.49
N LEU A 196 9.75 -11.31 -13.36
CA LEU A 196 9.90 -12.23 -14.49
C LEU A 196 8.59 -12.91 -14.93
N GLU A 197 7.49 -12.71 -14.20
CA GLU A 197 6.14 -13.15 -14.58
C GLU A 197 5.31 -12.00 -15.21
N MET A 198 5.97 -11.04 -15.87
CA MET A 198 5.30 -10.27 -16.93
C MET A 198 4.86 -11.26 -18.03
N PRO A 199 3.56 -11.48 -18.28
CA PRO A 199 3.14 -12.56 -19.16
C PRO A 199 3.44 -12.22 -20.63
N SER A 200 4.33 -12.99 -21.26
CA SER A 200 4.32 -13.23 -22.71
C SER A 200 3.20 -14.21 -23.12
N HIS A 201 2.21 -14.43 -22.26
CA HIS A 201 1.13 -15.38 -22.49
C HIS A 201 -0.22 -14.66 -22.63
N PHE A 202 -0.70 -14.61 -23.87
CA PHE A 202 -2.12 -14.49 -24.18
C PHE A 202 -2.90 -15.54 -23.38
N VAL A 203 -3.71 -15.08 -22.43
CA VAL A 203 -4.72 -15.91 -21.78
C VAL A 203 -5.81 -16.18 -22.80
N ALA A 204 -5.93 -17.44 -23.23
CA ALA A 204 -7.10 -17.90 -23.97
C ALA A 204 -8.33 -17.77 -23.06
N LEU A 205 -9.37 -17.11 -23.58
CA LEU A 205 -10.66 -16.94 -22.90
C LEU A 205 -11.23 -18.30 -22.48
N PRO A 206 -11.92 -18.39 -21.33
CA PRO A 206 -12.56 -19.62 -20.90
C PRO A 206 -13.69 -20.00 -21.87
N GLU A 207 -13.69 -21.25 -22.34
CA GLU A 207 -14.82 -21.79 -23.08
C GLU A 207 -16.08 -21.83 -22.20
N PRO A 208 -17.27 -21.53 -22.76
CA PRO A 208 -18.51 -21.47 -22.00
C PRO A 208 -18.93 -22.85 -21.48
N ASN A 209 -19.40 -22.85 -20.22
CA ASN A 209 -19.96 -23.99 -19.50
C ASN A 209 -21.23 -24.55 -20.17
N GLU A 210 -21.17 -25.77 -20.71
CA GLU A 210 -22.35 -26.61 -20.93
C GLU A 210 -22.43 -27.72 -19.87
N LYS A 211 -23.55 -27.77 -19.12
CA LYS A 211 -23.93 -28.92 -18.27
C LYS A 211 -24.84 -29.92 -19.04
N PRO A 212 -25.27 -31.07 -18.49
CA PRO A 212 -24.74 -32.36 -18.90
C PRO A 212 -25.82 -33.29 -19.46
N ALA A 213 -25.54 -34.04 -20.53
CA ALA A 213 -26.42 -35.11 -20.96
C ALA A 213 -25.67 -36.40 -21.32
N LYS A 214 -26.03 -37.44 -20.57
CA LYS A 214 -25.86 -38.88 -20.76
C LYS A 214 -25.60 -39.33 -22.22
N VAL A 215 -24.34 -39.37 -22.67
CA VAL A 215 -23.88 -40.34 -23.68
C VAL A 215 -22.39 -40.63 -23.44
N ARG A 216 -22.09 -41.53 -22.49
CA ARG A 216 -20.75 -42.12 -22.36
C ARG A 216 -20.84 -43.63 -22.50
N ARG A 217 -20.59 -44.10 -23.72
CA ARG A 217 -19.88 -45.36 -24.04
C ARG A 217 -19.68 -45.43 -25.55
N ARG A 218 -18.70 -44.66 -26.04
CA ARG A 218 -17.90 -44.86 -27.29
C ARG A 218 -17.12 -43.61 -27.70
N VAL A 219 -16.72 -42.78 -26.73
CA VAL A 219 -15.70 -41.75 -27.01
C VAL A 219 -14.34 -42.45 -27.01
N SER A 220 -13.92 -42.61 -28.25
CA SER A 220 -12.93 -43.51 -28.84
C SER A 220 -11.57 -43.62 -28.13
N ALA A 221 -10.99 -44.82 -28.22
CA ALA A 221 -9.55 -45.05 -28.00
C ALA A 221 -8.65 -44.09 -28.81
N ILE A 222 -9.19 -43.50 -29.88
CA ILE A 222 -8.53 -42.47 -30.69
C ILE A 222 -8.29 -41.19 -29.89
N GLN A 223 -9.21 -40.78 -29.01
CA GLN A 223 -9.05 -39.58 -28.19
C GLN A 223 -7.98 -39.77 -27.10
N ARG A 224 -7.91 -40.98 -26.52
CA ARG A 224 -6.82 -41.35 -25.60
C ARG A 224 -5.46 -41.43 -26.31
N ARG A 225 -5.43 -41.90 -27.56
CA ARG A 225 -4.21 -41.90 -28.40
C ARG A 225 -3.78 -40.48 -28.76
N LYS A 226 -4.71 -39.58 -29.08
CA LYS A 226 -4.41 -38.16 -29.34
C LYS A 226 -3.83 -37.48 -28.10
N MET A 227 -4.43 -37.66 -26.92
CA MET A 227 -3.90 -37.08 -25.67
C MET A 227 -2.52 -37.64 -25.30
N ARG A 228 -2.27 -38.94 -25.49
CA ARG A 228 -0.93 -39.52 -25.26
C ARG A 228 0.10 -38.98 -26.24
N ALA A 229 -0.24 -38.90 -27.52
CA ALA A 229 0.67 -38.36 -28.54
C ALA A 229 0.99 -36.88 -28.29
N GLU A 230 0.03 -36.10 -27.81
CA GLU A 230 0.22 -34.68 -27.47
C GLU A 230 1.08 -34.50 -26.21
N LYS A 231 0.85 -35.33 -25.18
CA LYS A 231 1.71 -35.39 -23.99
C LYS A 231 3.16 -35.74 -24.35
N GLU A 232 3.37 -36.78 -25.16
CA GLU A 232 4.73 -37.14 -25.63
C GLU A 232 5.37 -36.03 -26.47
N ARG A 233 4.58 -35.27 -27.23
CA ARG A 233 5.08 -34.13 -28.03
C ARG A 233 5.49 -32.96 -27.15
N GLN A 234 4.77 -32.72 -26.05
CA GLN A 234 5.14 -31.73 -25.04
C GLN A 234 6.38 -32.15 -24.25
N GLU A 235 6.45 -33.42 -23.82
CA GLU A 235 7.62 -33.96 -23.13
C GLU A 235 8.87 -33.87 -24.02
N ARG A 236 8.78 -34.24 -25.30
CA ARG A 236 9.91 -34.06 -26.25
C ARG A 236 10.28 -32.60 -26.49
N LYS A 237 9.33 -31.66 -26.43
CA LYS A 237 9.61 -30.22 -26.49
C LYS A 237 10.38 -29.77 -25.27
N LEU A 238 9.95 -30.15 -24.07
CA LEU A 238 10.64 -29.88 -22.80
C LEU A 238 12.06 -30.44 -22.82
N ASP A 239 12.20 -31.70 -23.22
CA ASP A 239 13.47 -32.43 -23.29
C ASP A 239 14.41 -31.88 -24.39
N SER A 240 13.86 -31.19 -25.40
CA SER A 240 14.64 -30.44 -26.39
C SER A 240 15.05 -29.06 -25.89
N MET A 241 14.21 -28.41 -25.09
CA MET A 241 14.51 -27.12 -24.46
C MET A 241 15.60 -27.30 -23.40
N ASP A 242 15.54 -28.32 -22.56
CA ASP A 242 16.58 -28.64 -21.58
C ASP A 242 17.92 -28.96 -22.26
N ARG A 243 17.90 -29.70 -23.37
CA ARG A 243 19.12 -29.96 -24.16
C ARG A 243 19.65 -28.73 -24.88
N SER A 244 18.77 -27.82 -25.31
CA SER A 244 19.15 -26.54 -25.89
C SER A 244 19.77 -25.61 -24.84
N TYR A 245 19.16 -25.54 -23.64
CA TYR A 245 19.68 -24.82 -22.49
C TYR A 245 21.02 -25.38 -22.01
N GLY A 246 21.17 -26.70 -21.94
CA GLY A 246 22.42 -27.37 -21.55
C GLY A 246 23.57 -27.22 -22.56
N LYS A 247 23.29 -26.88 -23.82
CA LYS A 247 24.32 -26.63 -24.85
C LYS A 247 24.60 -25.15 -25.09
N ALA A 248 23.65 -24.25 -24.83
CA ALA A 248 23.85 -22.80 -24.96
C ALA A 248 24.66 -22.20 -23.80
N ASN A 249 24.68 -22.84 -22.62
CA ASN A 249 25.33 -22.32 -21.41
C ASN A 249 26.69 -22.97 -21.06
N LYS A 250 27.60 -23.10 -22.04
CA LYS A 250 29.00 -23.50 -21.76
C LYS A 250 30.03 -22.36 -21.79
N LYS A 251 29.61 -21.09 -21.96
CA LYS A 251 30.54 -19.93 -22.01
C LYS A 251 30.01 -18.64 -21.35
N GLY A 252 29.29 -18.77 -20.24
CA GLY A 252 29.07 -17.67 -19.31
C GLY A 252 29.10 -18.24 -17.89
N PRO A 253 29.63 -17.51 -16.89
CA PRO A 253 29.49 -17.97 -15.51
C PRO A 253 28.00 -18.06 -15.23
N LEU A 254 27.51 -19.27 -14.94
CA LEU A 254 26.28 -19.42 -14.21
C LEU A 254 26.51 -18.64 -12.91
N GLU A 255 25.86 -17.48 -12.77
CA GLU A 255 25.65 -16.88 -11.46
C GLU A 255 25.17 -18.02 -10.57
N SER A 256 25.96 -18.33 -9.54
CA SER A 256 25.65 -19.49 -8.71
C SER A 256 24.29 -19.25 -8.07
N ILE A 257 23.53 -20.30 -7.81
CA ILE A 257 22.28 -20.16 -7.03
C ILE A 257 22.58 -19.46 -5.69
N ALA A 258 23.79 -19.61 -5.15
CA ALA A 258 24.27 -18.85 -4.00
C ALA A 258 24.35 -17.33 -4.27
N ASP A 259 24.81 -16.87 -5.44
CA ASP A 259 24.83 -15.44 -5.81
C ASP A 259 23.42 -14.83 -5.91
N ILE A 260 22.39 -15.64 -6.21
CA ILE A 260 20.98 -15.21 -6.23
C ILE A 260 20.45 -15.05 -4.78
N TYR A 261 20.92 -15.88 -3.84
CA TYR A 261 20.60 -15.76 -2.42
C TYR A 261 21.51 -14.78 -1.64
N GLU A 262 22.70 -14.45 -2.18
CA GLU A 262 23.69 -13.56 -1.58
C GLU A 262 23.61 -12.11 -2.06
N ARG A 263 22.80 -11.81 -3.10
CA ARG A 263 22.39 -10.42 -3.29
C ARG A 263 21.65 -10.03 -2.02
N PRO A 264 22.14 -9.03 -1.26
CA PRO A 264 21.49 -8.62 -0.02
C PRO A 264 20.04 -8.40 -0.38
N ASN A 265 19.16 -9.22 0.20
CA ASN A 265 17.73 -9.23 0.03
C ASN A 265 17.24 -7.78 0.08
N ARG A 266 17.17 -7.10 -1.07
CA ARG A 266 16.79 -5.69 -1.14
C ARG A 266 15.29 -5.67 -0.96
N ARG A 267 14.86 -5.37 0.26
CA ARG A 267 13.46 -5.09 0.58
C ARG A 267 13.08 -3.87 -0.25
N LEU A 268 12.31 -4.10 -1.31
CA LEU A 268 11.83 -3.06 -2.20
C LEU A 268 10.33 -2.93 -2.03
N LEU A 269 9.87 -1.69 -1.97
CA LEU A 269 8.46 -1.37 -2.14
C LEU A 269 8.20 -1.30 -3.65
N SER A 270 7.41 -2.23 -4.18
CA SER A 270 7.11 -2.33 -5.60
C SER A 270 6.29 -1.13 -6.10
N PHE A 271 6.19 -1.00 -7.42
CA PHE A 271 5.38 0.06 -8.04
C PHE A 271 3.89 0.00 -7.60
N LYS A 272 3.32 -1.21 -7.51
CA LYS A 272 1.90 -1.40 -7.14
C LYS A 272 1.67 -1.03 -5.68
N GLU A 273 2.52 -1.50 -4.77
CA GLU A 273 2.43 -1.18 -3.34
C GLU A 273 2.62 0.32 -3.10
N THR A 274 3.56 0.95 -3.82
CA THR A 274 3.75 2.40 -3.73
C THR A 274 2.53 3.16 -4.25
N LEU A 275 1.91 2.70 -5.34
CA LEU A 275 0.69 3.30 -5.88
C LEU A 275 -0.45 3.24 -4.84
N ASP A 276 -0.67 2.08 -4.21
CA ASP A 276 -1.67 1.91 -3.14
C ASP A 276 -1.36 2.80 -1.94
N LEU A 277 -0.10 2.84 -1.50
CA LEU A 277 0.35 3.66 -0.38
C LEU A 277 0.04 5.14 -0.63
N ILE A 278 0.41 5.68 -1.80
CA ILE A 278 0.12 7.08 -2.14
C ILE A 278 -1.40 7.30 -2.26
N ALA A 279 -2.14 6.34 -2.82
CA ALA A 279 -3.60 6.41 -2.90
C ALA A 279 -4.26 6.51 -1.51
N TYR A 280 -3.78 5.71 -0.55
CA TYR A 280 -4.26 5.70 0.83
C TYR A 280 -3.84 6.95 1.58
N MET A 281 -2.60 7.42 1.43
CA MET A 281 -2.16 8.70 2.01
C MET A 281 -3.00 9.88 1.50
N TYR A 282 -3.23 9.96 0.19
CA TYR A 282 -4.07 11.00 -0.41
C TYR A 282 -5.52 10.92 0.10
N SER A 283 -6.09 9.71 0.12
CA SER A 283 -7.43 9.47 0.65
C SER A 283 -7.54 9.80 2.14
N GLY A 284 -6.54 9.43 2.94
CA GLY A 284 -6.42 9.72 4.36
C GLY A 284 -6.40 11.22 4.65
N GLY A 285 -5.72 12.03 3.83
CA GLY A 285 -5.73 13.50 3.94
C GLY A 285 -7.13 14.10 3.71
N ILE A 286 -7.91 13.56 2.77
CA ILE A 286 -9.29 14.00 2.57
C ILE A 286 -10.18 13.60 3.76
N LEU A 287 -10.03 12.36 4.23
CA LEU A 287 -10.81 11.85 5.36
C LEU A 287 -10.50 12.60 6.65
N ARG A 288 -9.22 12.94 6.88
CA ARG A 288 -8.77 13.84 7.95
C ARG A 288 -9.56 15.14 7.96
N ASP A 289 -9.68 15.80 6.81
CA ASP A 289 -10.35 17.10 6.71
C ASP A 289 -11.86 16.96 6.96
N ARG A 290 -12.49 15.87 6.50
CA ARG A 290 -13.90 15.56 6.79
C ARG A 290 -14.11 15.32 8.29
N MET A 291 -13.27 14.48 8.90
CA MET A 291 -13.29 14.20 10.33
C MET A 291 -13.10 15.47 11.15
N TYR A 292 -12.08 16.27 10.84
CA TYR A 292 -11.77 17.51 11.55
C TYR A 292 -12.95 18.50 11.48
N LYS A 293 -13.50 18.75 10.29
CA LYS A 293 -14.66 19.64 10.12
C LYS A 293 -15.89 19.14 10.89
N PHE A 294 -16.15 17.83 10.85
CA PHE A 294 -17.24 17.23 11.61
C PHE A 294 -17.06 17.41 13.12
N PHE A 295 -15.89 17.06 13.65
CA PHE A 295 -15.62 17.14 15.08
C PHE A 295 -15.56 18.58 15.58
N VAL A 296 -14.97 19.53 14.85
CA VAL A 296 -15.05 20.96 15.21
C VAL A 296 -16.50 21.43 15.23
N GLY A 297 -17.33 20.99 14.29
CA GLY A 297 -18.77 21.33 14.27
C GLY A 297 -19.55 20.77 15.47
N LYS A 298 -19.13 19.63 16.04
CA LYS A 298 -19.81 18.96 17.17
C LYS A 298 -19.24 19.36 18.53
N CYS A 299 -17.93 19.50 18.62
CA CYS A 299 -17.16 19.67 19.85
C CYS A 299 -16.68 21.11 20.06
N GLY A 300 -16.69 21.94 19.02
CA GLY A 300 -15.91 23.18 19.01
C GLY A 300 -14.41 22.90 18.96
N VAL A 301 -13.63 23.93 19.28
CA VAL A 301 -12.17 23.83 19.43
C VAL A 301 -11.82 23.72 20.91
N ALA A 302 -10.71 23.06 21.22
CA ALA A 302 -10.23 22.92 22.59
C ALA A 302 -9.77 24.28 23.16
N ILE A 303 -10.18 24.56 24.40
CA ILE A 303 -9.82 25.77 25.14
C ILE A 303 -9.05 25.34 26.41
N SER A 304 -7.89 25.94 26.64
CA SER A 304 -7.07 25.71 27.83
C SER A 304 -7.75 26.25 29.10
N ARG A 305 -7.23 25.90 30.28
CA ARG A 305 -7.75 26.43 31.56
C ARG A 305 -7.66 27.97 31.64
N GLU A 306 -6.72 28.55 30.92
CA GLU A 306 -6.49 29.99 30.80
C GLU A 306 -7.40 30.67 29.76
N GLY A 307 -8.30 29.93 29.11
CA GLY A 307 -9.20 30.47 28.10
C GLY A 307 -8.57 30.68 26.72
N THR A 308 -7.40 30.07 26.46
CA THR A 308 -6.70 30.18 25.17
C THR A 308 -7.00 28.98 24.27
N VAL A 309 -7.09 29.18 22.95
CA VAL A 309 -7.28 28.07 22.00
C VAL A 309 -6.02 27.21 21.97
N VAL A 310 -6.18 25.92 22.23
CA VAL A 310 -5.08 24.96 22.12
C VAL A 310 -4.87 24.65 20.65
N VAL A 311 -3.67 24.89 20.13
CA VAL A 311 -3.32 24.65 18.72
C VAL A 311 -2.19 23.64 18.60
N ASP A 312 -2.12 22.94 17.48
CA ASP A 312 -1.00 22.06 17.12
C ASP A 312 0.20 22.84 16.56
N TYR A 313 1.21 22.11 16.08
CA TYR A 313 2.42 22.70 15.51
C TYR A 313 2.15 23.55 14.26
N SER A 314 1.13 23.19 13.47
CA SER A 314 0.66 23.92 12.28
C SER A 314 -0.27 25.09 12.62
N LYS A 315 -0.46 25.39 13.92
CA LYS A 315 -1.39 26.42 14.42
C LYS A 315 -2.86 26.11 14.13
N ILE A 316 -3.17 24.83 13.91
CA ILE A 316 -4.55 24.36 13.72
C ILE A 316 -5.15 24.07 15.11
N PRO A 317 -6.36 24.57 15.42
CA PRO A 317 -7.00 24.29 16.71
C PRO A 317 -7.20 22.79 16.96
N LYS A 318 -6.82 22.32 18.15
CA LYS A 318 -7.05 20.94 18.59
C LYS A 318 -8.51 20.74 19.00
N ILE A 319 -8.93 19.49 19.16
CA ILE A 319 -10.26 19.12 19.63
C ILE A 319 -10.11 18.32 20.94
N GLU A 320 -11.07 18.41 21.87
CA GLU A 320 -11.07 17.56 23.07
C GLU A 320 -11.28 16.09 22.71
N ARG A 321 -10.38 15.21 23.16
CA ARG A 321 -10.38 13.78 22.83
C ARG A 321 -11.65 13.07 23.30
N SER A 322 -12.09 13.35 24.51
CA SER A 322 -13.33 12.79 25.09
C SER A 322 -14.58 13.16 24.28
N CYS A 323 -14.59 14.31 23.61
CA CYS A 323 -15.67 14.70 22.72
C CYS A 323 -15.60 13.95 21.38
N VAL A 324 -14.40 13.75 20.84
CA VAL A 324 -14.20 12.92 19.64
C VAL A 324 -14.67 11.48 19.90
N GLU A 325 -14.28 10.86 21.01
CA GLU A 325 -14.73 9.52 21.40
C GLU A 325 -16.27 9.42 21.43
N ARG A 326 -16.94 10.43 22.00
CA ARG A 326 -18.41 10.49 22.09
C ARG A 326 -19.10 10.53 20.74
N TYR A 327 -18.57 11.31 19.78
CA TYR A 327 -19.20 11.55 18.48
C TYR A 327 -18.62 10.70 17.34
N PHE A 328 -17.63 9.85 17.62
CA PHE A 328 -16.93 9.08 16.60
C PHE A 328 -17.90 8.24 15.75
N ILE A 329 -18.77 7.48 16.41
CA ILE A 329 -19.72 6.57 15.75
C ILE A 329 -20.73 7.33 14.88
N GLU A 330 -21.19 8.49 15.34
CA GLU A 330 -22.14 9.33 14.59
C GLU A 330 -21.57 9.79 13.25
N GLY A 331 -20.26 10.08 13.18
CA GLY A 331 -19.60 10.52 11.96
C GLY A 331 -19.16 9.41 11.01
N THR A 332 -19.28 8.13 11.39
CA THR A 332 -18.71 7.00 10.63
C THR A 332 -19.14 6.93 9.16
N ASP A 333 -20.39 7.27 8.84
CA ASP A 333 -20.89 7.31 7.45
C ASP A 333 -20.14 8.32 6.58
N LEU A 334 -19.76 9.46 7.17
CA LEU A 334 -19.02 10.51 6.49
C LEU A 334 -17.54 10.15 6.35
N PHE A 335 -16.98 9.52 7.39
CA PHE A 335 -15.56 9.22 7.49
C PHE A 335 -15.15 8.03 6.63
N PHE A 336 -16.02 7.04 6.51
CA PHE A 336 -15.66 5.74 5.93
C PHE A 336 -16.55 5.41 4.73
N ILE A 337 -17.02 6.42 4.00
CA ILE A 337 -17.81 6.25 2.78
C ILE A 337 -17.10 5.39 1.73
N GLY A 338 -15.75 5.46 1.68
CA GLY A 338 -14.91 4.60 0.86
C GLY A 338 -14.72 3.16 1.37
N MET A 339 -15.25 2.84 2.55
CA MET A 339 -15.07 1.57 3.25
C MET A 339 -16.41 1.12 3.87
N PRO A 340 -17.41 0.78 3.04
CA PRO A 340 -18.75 0.43 3.51
C PRO A 340 -18.77 -0.74 4.50
N ASN A 341 -17.84 -1.69 4.41
CA ASN A 341 -17.79 -2.81 5.37
C ASN A 341 -17.22 -2.40 6.73
N MET A 342 -16.31 -1.41 6.79
CA MET A 342 -15.92 -0.75 8.04
C MET A 342 -17.12 -0.06 8.69
N ILE A 343 -17.96 0.64 7.92
CA ILE A 343 -19.21 1.25 8.44
C ILE A 343 -20.13 0.17 9.01
N LYS A 344 -20.40 -0.90 8.25
CA LYS A 344 -21.24 -2.03 8.70
C LYS A 344 -20.67 -2.63 9.99
N TYR A 345 -19.37 -2.84 10.07
CA TYR A 345 -18.67 -3.40 11.23
C TYR A 345 -18.85 -2.53 12.49
N LEU A 346 -18.58 -1.22 12.38
CA LEU A 346 -18.67 -0.30 13.51
C LEU A 346 -20.11 -0.10 14.02
N LYS A 347 -21.09 -0.08 13.10
CA LYS A 347 -22.51 0.07 13.44
C LYS A 347 -23.15 -1.19 14.01
N LYS A 348 -22.64 -2.38 13.66
CA LYS A 348 -23.13 -3.65 14.22
C LYS A 348 -22.80 -3.80 15.71
N ARG A 349 -21.70 -3.19 16.16
CA ARG A 349 -21.28 -3.19 17.56
C ARG A 349 -22.06 -2.13 18.35
N THR A 350 -22.42 -2.44 19.60
CA THR A 350 -23.11 -1.51 20.51
C THR A 350 -22.50 -1.56 21.91
N GLY A 351 -22.75 -0.52 22.71
CA GLY A 351 -22.37 -0.49 24.12
C GLY A 351 -20.85 -0.64 24.34
N PRO A 352 -20.41 -1.46 25.32
CA PRO A 352 -18.99 -1.58 25.67
C PRO A 352 -18.09 -2.01 24.51
N ALA A 353 -18.55 -2.94 23.65
CA ALA A 353 -17.79 -3.42 22.51
C ALA A 353 -17.58 -2.35 21.43
N GLN A 354 -18.50 -1.40 21.31
CA GLN A 354 -18.35 -0.25 20.43
C GLN A 354 -17.36 0.77 21.02
N ASN A 355 -17.43 1.02 22.32
CA ASN A 355 -16.48 1.92 22.99
C ASN A 355 -15.05 1.36 22.94
N GLU A 356 -14.87 0.05 23.11
CA GLU A 356 -13.55 -0.58 23.00
C GLU A 356 -12.92 -0.33 21.63
N ILE A 357 -13.65 -0.55 20.54
CA ILE A 357 -13.09 -0.35 19.20
C ILE A 357 -12.79 1.13 18.91
N VAL A 358 -13.65 2.06 19.36
CA VAL A 358 -13.39 3.50 19.25
C VAL A 358 -12.12 3.87 20.00
N ASN A 359 -11.97 3.40 21.24
CA ASN A 359 -10.78 3.64 22.03
C ASN A 359 -9.53 3.07 21.36
N VAL A 360 -9.61 1.89 20.77
CA VAL A 360 -8.50 1.29 20.01
C VAL A 360 -8.09 2.16 18.83
N PHE A 361 -9.03 2.70 18.05
CA PHE A 361 -8.73 3.65 16.97
C PHE A 361 -8.02 4.91 17.50
N ILE A 362 -8.60 5.53 18.52
CA ILE A 362 -8.12 6.80 19.09
C ILE A 362 -6.74 6.62 19.74
N GLU A 363 -6.54 5.57 20.53
CA GLU A 363 -5.25 5.25 21.17
C GLU A 363 -4.19 4.82 20.16
N THR A 364 -4.57 4.15 19.07
CA THR A 364 -3.61 3.79 18.01
C THR A 364 -3.18 5.01 17.21
N SER A 365 -4.10 5.95 16.98
CA SER A 365 -3.78 7.21 16.30
C SER A 365 -2.90 8.15 17.13
N LYS A 366 -2.74 7.86 18.42
CA LYS A 366 -2.15 8.76 19.40
C LYS A 366 -0.67 9.06 19.14
N ARG A 367 -0.29 10.31 19.40
CA ARG A 367 1.10 10.74 19.54
C ARG A 367 1.63 10.52 20.95
N PHE A 368 2.85 10.03 21.08
CA PHE A 368 3.47 9.74 22.39
C PHE A 368 3.93 10.99 23.15
N ASP A 369 4.21 12.07 22.44
CA ASP A 369 4.71 13.33 22.98
C ASP A 369 3.61 14.34 23.32
N GLU A 370 2.34 14.00 23.06
CA GLU A 370 1.21 14.90 23.24
C GLU A 370 0.37 14.57 24.48
N PRO A 371 -0.18 15.58 25.20
CA PRO A 371 -1.13 15.36 26.28
C PRO A 371 -2.34 14.54 25.81
N ASN A 372 -2.82 13.64 26.67
CA ASN A 372 -3.94 12.75 26.33
C ASN A 372 -5.30 13.47 26.18
N GLU A 373 -5.36 14.75 26.53
CA GLU A 373 -6.60 15.52 26.64
C GLU A 373 -7.14 15.96 25.26
N TYR A 374 -6.24 16.11 24.29
CA TYR A 374 -6.54 16.69 22.99
C TYR A 374 -6.22 15.74 21.84
N ILE A 375 -6.82 16.00 20.69
CA ILE A 375 -6.50 15.35 19.43
C ILE A 375 -6.11 16.40 18.39
N GLU A 376 -5.00 16.15 17.70
CA GLU A 376 -4.48 16.96 16.61
C GLU A 376 -5.00 16.48 15.25
N GLN A 377 -4.91 17.35 14.23
CA GLN A 377 -5.33 17.00 12.88
C GLN A 377 -4.51 15.83 12.30
N SER A 378 -3.21 15.74 12.63
CA SER A 378 -2.34 14.63 12.21
C SER A 378 -2.76 13.28 12.80
N GLU A 379 -3.34 13.26 14.00
CA GLU A 379 -3.86 12.03 14.61
C GLU A 379 -5.12 11.55 13.86
N LEU A 380 -6.00 12.46 13.46
CA LEU A 380 -7.14 12.13 12.61
C LEU A 380 -6.74 11.59 11.23
N ALA A 381 -5.66 12.13 10.64
CA ALA A 381 -5.09 11.60 9.39
C ALA A 381 -4.62 10.16 9.58
N PHE A 382 -3.92 9.91 10.68
CA PHE A 382 -3.42 8.59 10.98
C PHE A 382 -4.56 7.60 11.28
N LEU A 383 -5.60 8.03 11.98
CA LEU A 383 -6.83 7.25 12.20
C LEU A 383 -7.48 6.84 10.88
N ALA A 384 -7.57 7.75 9.90
CA ALA A 384 -8.12 7.45 8.59
C ALA A 384 -7.28 6.40 7.82
N MET A 385 -5.94 6.49 7.90
CA MET A 385 -5.06 5.49 7.27
C MET A 385 -5.18 4.12 7.96
N ILE A 386 -5.25 4.08 9.29
CA ILE A 386 -5.48 2.83 10.06
C ILE A 386 -6.75 2.13 9.59
N ALA A 387 -7.83 2.89 9.38
CA ALA A 387 -9.09 2.32 8.88
C ALA A 387 -8.92 1.75 7.46
N GLN A 388 -8.20 2.44 6.57
CA GLN A 388 -7.92 1.99 5.20
C GLN A 388 -7.06 0.73 5.17
N TYR A 389 -5.99 0.70 5.95
CA TYR A 389 -5.13 -0.47 6.10
C TYR A 389 -5.89 -1.67 6.66
N SER A 390 -6.72 -1.48 7.68
CA SER A 390 -7.57 -2.54 8.23
C SER A 390 -8.55 -3.08 7.19
N GLU A 391 -9.22 -2.18 6.44
CA GLU A 391 -10.15 -2.59 5.39
C GLU A 391 -9.43 -3.30 4.22
N ALA A 392 -8.24 -2.84 3.84
CA ALA A 392 -7.45 -3.44 2.77
C ALA A 392 -7.05 -4.88 3.11
N LEU A 393 -6.61 -5.12 4.34
CA LEU A 393 -6.30 -6.47 4.83
C LEU A 393 -7.54 -7.36 4.85
N MET A 394 -8.69 -6.85 5.33
CA MET A 394 -9.95 -7.61 5.29
C MET A 394 -10.34 -7.99 3.87
N VAL A 395 -10.41 -7.01 2.95
CA VAL A 395 -10.78 -7.26 1.55
C VAL A 395 -9.85 -8.27 0.87
N ARG A 396 -8.57 -8.27 1.25
CA ARG A 396 -7.58 -9.18 0.70
C ARG A 396 -7.64 -10.60 1.26
N PHE A 397 -7.85 -10.74 2.58
CA PHE A 397 -7.62 -12.01 3.28
C PHE A 397 -8.88 -12.69 3.82
N ASP A 398 -9.98 -11.97 3.98
CA ASP A 398 -11.31 -12.54 4.28
C ASP A 398 -11.94 -13.04 2.97
N THR A 399 -11.45 -14.19 2.50
CA THR A 399 -11.76 -14.75 1.17
C THR A 399 -13.20 -15.24 1.05
N ASN A 400 -13.85 -15.52 2.18
CA ASN A 400 -15.24 -15.93 2.25
C ASN A 400 -16.20 -14.77 2.61
N GLU A 401 -15.66 -13.55 2.78
CA GLU A 401 -16.37 -12.29 3.06
C GLU A 401 -17.24 -12.33 4.34
N ASN A 402 -16.91 -13.20 5.31
CA ASN A 402 -17.70 -13.39 6.53
C ASN A 402 -17.40 -12.34 7.63
N GLN A 403 -16.51 -11.38 7.34
CA GLN A 403 -16.03 -10.32 8.22
C GLN A 403 -15.03 -10.78 9.29
N ILE A 404 -14.46 -11.98 9.17
CA ILE A 404 -13.49 -12.58 10.06
C ILE A 404 -12.45 -13.32 9.22
N ILE A 405 -11.17 -12.99 9.39
CA ILE A 405 -10.07 -13.78 8.85
C ILE A 405 -9.90 -15.01 9.75
N SER A 406 -10.24 -16.17 9.21
CA SER A 406 -10.18 -17.46 9.92
C SER A 406 -8.74 -17.93 10.16
N ASN A 407 -8.56 -18.90 11.05
CA ASN A 407 -7.25 -19.49 11.34
C ASN A 407 -6.55 -20.00 10.07
N GLU A 408 -7.29 -20.65 9.17
CA GLU A 408 -6.76 -21.12 7.88
C GLU A 408 -6.28 -19.96 7.00
N GLU A 409 -7.07 -18.89 6.89
CA GLU A 409 -6.72 -17.70 6.11
C GLU A 409 -5.52 -16.97 6.71
N ILE A 410 -5.44 -16.89 8.04
CA ILE A 410 -4.31 -16.29 8.77
C ILE A 410 -3.01 -17.01 8.41
N TRP A 411 -2.96 -18.33 8.52
CA TRP A 411 -1.74 -19.07 8.26
C TRP A 411 -1.39 -19.20 6.78
N THR A 412 -2.40 -19.25 5.91
CA THR A 412 -2.21 -19.42 4.46
C THR A 412 -1.83 -18.13 3.77
N TYR A 413 -2.47 -17.01 4.13
CA TYR A 413 -2.37 -15.76 3.38
C TYR A 413 -1.76 -14.61 4.19
N VAL A 414 -2.09 -14.47 5.48
CA VAL A 414 -1.60 -13.34 6.30
C VAL A 414 -0.17 -13.57 6.76
N TYR A 415 0.13 -14.74 7.35
CA TYR A 415 1.45 -15.05 7.91
C TYR A 415 2.60 -14.83 6.91
N PRO A 416 2.52 -15.29 5.63
CA PRO A 416 3.59 -15.05 4.66
C PRO A 416 3.93 -13.57 4.47
N VAL A 417 2.94 -12.66 4.55
CA VAL A 417 3.15 -11.22 4.43
C VAL A 417 3.83 -10.65 5.67
N PHE A 418 3.45 -11.08 6.87
CA PHE A 418 4.06 -10.54 8.10
C PHE A 418 5.39 -11.19 8.48
N ARG A 419 5.74 -12.33 7.88
CA ARG A 419 6.97 -13.09 8.17
C ARG A 419 8.24 -12.25 8.04
N GLY A 420 8.39 -11.51 6.94
CA GLY A 420 9.56 -10.65 6.70
C GLY A 420 9.72 -9.56 7.76
N PHE A 421 8.59 -8.98 8.19
CA PHE A 421 8.55 -7.99 9.27
C PHE A 421 8.95 -8.57 10.62
N ILE A 422 8.47 -9.76 10.96
CA ILE A 422 8.80 -10.39 12.25
C ILE A 422 10.30 -10.68 12.33
N HIS A 423 10.93 -11.14 11.25
CA HIS A 423 12.38 -11.28 11.20
C HIS A 423 13.09 -9.93 11.38
N LYS A 424 12.65 -8.88 10.66
CA LYS A 424 13.21 -7.52 10.79
C LYS A 424 13.13 -7.04 12.24
N MET A 425 11.93 -7.03 12.81
CA MET A 425 11.66 -6.58 14.16
C MET A 425 12.44 -7.38 15.20
N ALA A 426 12.53 -8.71 15.07
CA ALA A 426 13.24 -9.53 16.04
C ALA A 426 14.75 -9.25 16.06
N LEU A 427 15.32 -9.03 14.87
CA LEU A 427 16.72 -8.66 14.73
C LEU A 427 16.98 -7.27 15.31
N GLU A 428 16.19 -6.26 14.93
CA GLU A 428 16.43 -4.87 15.30
C GLU A 428 16.10 -4.59 16.77
N LYS A 429 14.96 -5.07 17.27
CA LYS A 429 14.50 -4.75 18.63
C LYS A 429 15.08 -5.66 19.70
N TYR A 430 15.35 -6.92 19.38
CA TYR A 430 15.82 -7.91 20.36
C TYR A 430 17.23 -8.43 20.10
N SER A 431 17.91 -7.97 19.04
CA SER A 431 19.20 -8.51 18.60
C SER A 431 19.15 -10.04 18.42
N ARG A 432 17.98 -10.57 18.02
CA ARG A 432 17.75 -12.01 17.83
C ARG A 432 17.50 -12.30 16.36
N ASN A 433 18.40 -13.06 15.76
CA ASN A 433 18.13 -13.66 14.46
C ASN A 433 17.24 -14.90 14.69
N LEU A 434 15.94 -14.76 14.44
CA LEU A 434 15.02 -15.90 14.45
C LEU A 434 15.31 -16.76 13.22
N THR A 435 16.21 -17.73 13.35
CA THR A 435 16.54 -18.66 12.27
C THR A 435 15.53 -19.81 12.16
N ASP A 436 14.83 -20.11 13.26
CA ASP A 436 13.83 -21.15 13.32
C ASP A 436 12.44 -20.63 12.90
N GLU A 437 11.80 -21.32 11.97
CA GLU A 437 10.48 -20.96 11.45
C GLU A 437 9.38 -21.10 12.52
N GLY A 438 9.55 -22.00 13.49
CA GLY A 438 8.64 -22.19 14.62
C GLY A 438 8.59 -20.97 15.54
N ASP A 439 9.75 -20.38 15.83
CA ASP A 439 9.85 -19.14 16.63
C ASP A 439 9.19 -17.94 15.93
N VAL A 440 9.37 -17.80 14.61
CA VAL A 440 8.74 -16.73 13.81
C VAL A 440 7.22 -16.89 13.80
N ARG A 441 6.72 -18.10 13.57
CA ARG A 441 5.27 -18.42 13.62
C ARG A 441 4.68 -18.17 15.01
N SER A 442 5.37 -18.59 16.06
CA SER A 442 4.88 -18.40 17.44
C SER A 442 4.91 -16.92 17.85
N THR A 443 5.88 -16.15 17.36
CA THR A 443 5.90 -14.70 17.52
C THR A 443 4.73 -14.04 16.76
N PHE A 444 4.44 -14.47 15.53
CA PHE A 444 3.28 -14.01 14.78
C PHE A 444 1.97 -14.30 15.51
N ALA A 445 1.76 -15.55 15.94
CA ALA A 445 0.55 -15.96 16.66
C ALA A 445 0.37 -15.15 17.95
N PHE A 446 1.45 -14.90 18.70
CA PHE A 446 1.41 -14.05 19.88
C PHE A 446 0.93 -12.63 19.56
N ILE A 447 1.46 -12.02 18.49
CA ILE A 447 1.07 -10.66 18.07
C ILE A 447 -0.41 -10.62 17.67
N VAL A 448 -0.87 -11.61 16.92
CA VAL A 448 -2.28 -11.72 16.49
C VAL A 448 -3.22 -11.90 17.69
N ASP A 449 -2.91 -12.83 18.58
CA ASP A 449 -3.76 -13.19 19.72
C ASP A 449 -3.82 -12.08 20.78
N HIS A 450 -2.68 -11.42 21.05
CA HIS A 450 -2.59 -10.42 22.12
C HIS A 450 -2.69 -8.98 21.62
N GLY A 451 -2.61 -8.74 20.31
CA GLY A 451 -2.60 -7.39 19.73
C GLY A 451 -1.44 -6.51 20.20
N LYS A 452 -0.31 -7.11 20.59
CA LYS A 452 0.89 -6.41 21.10
C LYS A 452 2.17 -7.17 20.76
N LEU A 453 3.30 -6.48 20.82
CA LEU A 453 4.62 -7.10 20.68
C LEU A 453 5.05 -7.80 21.98
N PRO A 454 5.93 -8.81 21.90
CA PRO A 454 6.51 -9.42 23.10
C PRO A 454 7.54 -8.49 23.75
N GLU A 455 7.21 -7.82 24.84
CA GLU A 455 8.07 -6.79 25.45
C GLU A 455 9.06 -7.33 26.49
N GLY A 456 8.86 -8.54 27.00
CA GLY A 456 9.64 -9.08 28.11
C GLY A 456 10.01 -10.56 27.98
N ASN A 457 10.97 -10.98 28.83
CA ASN A 457 11.43 -12.38 28.87
C ASN A 457 10.28 -13.37 29.10
N PHE A 458 9.24 -13.01 29.86
CA PHE A 458 8.08 -13.86 30.06
C PHE A 458 7.29 -14.11 28.77
N ASP A 459 7.10 -13.10 27.93
CA ASP A 459 6.42 -13.25 26.64
C ASP A 459 7.28 -14.09 25.69
N LEU A 460 8.60 -13.85 25.68
CA LEU A 460 9.55 -14.66 24.91
C LEU A 460 9.61 -16.12 25.40
N ILE A 461 9.51 -16.36 26.70
CA ILE A 461 9.42 -17.71 27.28
C ILE A 461 8.10 -18.36 26.86
N LYS A 462 6.96 -17.65 26.87
CA LYS A 462 5.69 -18.20 26.36
C LYS A 462 5.80 -18.60 24.88
N ILE A 463 6.37 -17.73 24.05
CA ILE A 463 6.63 -18.00 22.63
C ILE A 463 7.51 -19.24 22.48
N TRP A 464 8.61 -19.30 23.23
CA TRP A 464 9.56 -20.43 23.18
C TRP A 464 8.98 -21.73 23.71
N LEU A 465 8.24 -21.71 24.82
CA LEU A 465 7.57 -22.92 25.37
C LEU A 465 6.53 -23.44 24.37
N ASN A 466 5.75 -22.56 23.75
CA ASN A 466 4.81 -22.96 22.71
C ASN A 466 5.53 -23.53 21.48
N SER A 467 6.67 -22.97 21.07
CA SER A 467 7.52 -23.52 20.02
C SER A 467 8.08 -24.91 20.37
N LEU A 468 8.56 -25.09 21.61
CA LEU A 468 9.22 -26.32 22.07
C LEU A 468 8.27 -27.51 22.31
N PHE A 469 7.05 -27.27 22.79
CA PHE A 469 6.12 -28.35 23.18
C PHE A 469 5.14 -28.77 22.08
N HIS A 470 5.20 -28.17 20.89
CA HIS A 470 4.26 -28.43 19.77
C HIS A 470 4.97 -28.87 18.48
N PHE A 471 5.99 -29.73 18.59
CA PHE A 471 6.97 -30.01 17.55
C PHE A 471 6.53 -30.81 16.30
N ASP A 472 5.26 -31.22 16.12
CA ASP A 472 4.90 -32.00 14.91
C ASP A 472 3.44 -31.95 14.43
N ASP A 473 2.48 -31.52 15.26
CA ASP A 473 1.11 -31.25 14.80
C ASP A 473 0.87 -29.73 14.79
N SER A 474 0.69 -29.17 13.60
CA SER A 474 0.29 -27.79 13.38
C SER A 474 -0.66 -27.21 14.45
N MET A 475 -0.30 -26.08 15.04
CA MET A 475 -1.20 -24.94 15.25
C MET A 475 -2.46 -25.19 16.10
N ASN A 476 -2.33 -25.34 17.43
CA ASN A 476 -3.48 -25.17 18.33
C ASN A 476 -3.77 -23.70 18.71
N TRP A 477 -3.12 -22.74 18.07
CA TRP A 477 -3.60 -21.36 18.12
C TRP A 477 -4.88 -21.31 17.30
N ASP A 478 -6.02 -21.21 17.98
CA ASP A 478 -7.31 -20.92 17.35
C ASP A 478 -7.39 -19.41 17.08
N LEU A 479 -6.65 -18.97 16.06
CA LEU A 479 -6.59 -17.56 15.70
C LEU A 479 -7.81 -17.20 14.86
N SER A 480 -8.39 -16.05 15.18
CA SER A 480 -9.33 -15.37 14.31
C SER A 480 -9.09 -13.88 14.46
N MET A 481 -9.30 -13.14 13.38
CA MET A 481 -9.09 -11.69 13.38
C MET A 481 -10.28 -11.01 12.72
N ASP A 482 -10.85 -10.04 13.41
CA ASP A 482 -11.71 -9.05 12.77
C ASP A 482 -10.97 -7.70 12.58
N ARG A 483 -11.67 -6.68 12.08
CA ARG A 483 -11.10 -5.34 11.85
C ARG A 483 -10.47 -4.73 13.10
N GLY A 484 -11.08 -4.96 14.27
CA GLY A 484 -10.59 -4.47 15.55
C GLY A 484 -9.29 -5.14 15.97
N ASP A 485 -9.18 -6.45 15.75
CA ASP A 485 -7.94 -7.19 16.02
C ASP A 485 -6.82 -6.74 15.07
N ILE A 486 -7.13 -6.53 13.79
CA ILE A 486 -6.19 -5.95 12.81
C ILE A 486 -5.69 -4.59 13.28
N ILE A 487 -6.56 -3.71 13.79
CA ILE A 487 -6.15 -2.39 14.26
C ILE A 487 -5.24 -2.51 15.50
N LYS A 488 -5.51 -3.46 16.40
CA LYS A 488 -4.63 -3.74 17.56
C LYS A 488 -3.26 -4.22 17.09
N VAL A 489 -3.21 -5.16 16.15
CA VAL A 489 -1.95 -5.63 15.53
C VAL A 489 -1.20 -4.49 14.85
N PHE A 490 -1.90 -3.66 14.07
CA PHE A 490 -1.32 -2.48 13.45
C PHE A 490 -0.74 -1.51 14.48
N SER A 491 -1.46 -1.29 15.60
CA SER A 491 -0.97 -0.50 16.73
C SER A 491 0.35 -1.05 17.26
N ALA A 492 0.42 -2.36 17.49
CA ALA A 492 1.65 -3.01 17.94
C ALA A 492 2.81 -2.77 16.96
N VAL A 493 2.56 -2.94 15.66
CA VAL A 493 3.56 -2.74 14.59
C VAL A 493 4.07 -1.29 14.55
N VAL A 494 3.17 -0.30 14.59
CA VAL A 494 3.56 1.11 14.55
C VAL A 494 4.26 1.55 15.83
N ARG A 495 3.92 0.98 16.99
CA ARG A 495 4.68 1.23 18.22
C ARG A 495 6.10 0.66 18.09
N ALA A 496 6.24 -0.53 17.50
CA ALA A 496 7.54 -1.13 17.21
C ALA A 496 8.46 -0.19 16.42
N SER A 497 7.93 0.40 15.36
CA SER A 497 8.69 1.26 14.44
C SER A 497 8.97 2.66 14.97
N ARG A 498 8.33 3.05 16.06
CA ARG A 498 8.57 4.33 16.75
C ARG A 498 9.58 4.21 17.89
N ASP A 499 9.69 3.03 18.51
CA ASP A 499 10.60 2.77 19.64
C ASP A 499 12.08 2.68 19.22
N THR A 500 12.37 2.56 17.93
CA THR A 500 13.74 2.62 17.38
C THR A 500 14.27 4.05 17.55
N ASP A 501 15.03 4.27 18.62
CA ASP A 501 15.45 5.59 19.11
C ASP A 501 16.06 6.46 17.98
N PRO A 502 15.43 7.59 17.61
CA PRO A 502 15.94 8.44 16.52
C PRO A 502 17.30 9.07 16.83
N LYS A 503 17.78 8.99 18.08
CA LYS A 503 19.06 9.58 18.51
C LYS A 503 20.30 8.89 17.91
N GLU A 504 20.19 7.65 17.45
CA GLU A 504 21.32 6.95 16.81
C GLU A 504 21.33 7.17 15.29
N SER A 505 20.21 6.97 14.60
CA SER A 505 20.13 7.09 13.13
C SER A 505 20.32 8.52 12.61
N SER A 506 19.80 9.53 13.33
CA SER A 506 19.94 10.94 12.92
C SER A 506 21.38 11.44 13.03
N LYS A 507 22.19 10.91 13.96
CA LYS A 507 23.60 11.29 14.10
C LYS A 507 24.46 10.74 12.97
N GLU A 508 24.20 9.53 12.49
CA GLU A 508 24.94 8.96 11.36
C GLU A 508 24.59 9.68 10.05
N HIS A 509 23.32 9.95 9.77
CA HIS A 509 22.93 10.65 8.54
C HIS A 509 23.39 12.11 8.47
N LEU A 510 23.38 12.83 9.59
CA LEU A 510 23.91 14.21 9.64
C LEU A 510 25.43 14.26 9.49
N ASN A 511 26.15 13.23 9.96
CA ASN A 511 27.61 13.15 9.80
C ASN A 511 28.03 12.65 8.41
N ALA A 512 27.18 11.88 7.71
CA ALA A 512 27.49 11.37 6.37
C ALA A 512 27.27 12.40 5.23
N LYS A 513 26.49 13.47 5.48
CA LYS A 513 26.21 14.53 4.48
C LYS A 513 26.85 15.89 4.83
N THR A 514 27.98 15.92 5.55
CA THR A 514 28.86 17.11 5.48
C THR A 514 29.47 17.16 4.08
N TYR A 515 28.72 17.75 3.16
CA TYR A 515 29.22 18.25 1.88
C TYR A 515 30.35 19.21 2.24
N GLU A 516 31.60 18.83 1.98
CA GLU A 516 32.66 19.82 1.82
C GLU A 516 32.19 20.72 0.67
N PRO A 517 31.92 22.01 0.92
CA PRO A 517 31.55 22.90 -0.16
C PRO A 517 32.73 22.90 -1.13
N ASP A 518 32.52 22.41 -2.35
CA ASP A 518 33.48 22.59 -3.44
C ASP A 518 33.86 24.08 -3.44
N GLU A 519 35.16 24.35 -3.30
CA GLU A 519 35.71 25.70 -3.38
C GLU A 519 35.17 26.33 -4.66
N VAL A 520 34.22 27.25 -4.51
CA VAL A 520 33.76 28.10 -5.58
C VAL A 520 34.91 29.03 -5.90
N ILE A 521 35.77 28.60 -6.83
CA ILE A 521 36.81 29.41 -7.43
C ILE A 521 36.11 30.52 -8.20
N TYR A 522 35.95 31.68 -7.56
CA TYR A 522 35.74 32.92 -8.29
C TYR A 522 37.06 33.27 -8.98
N GLY A 523 37.15 32.91 -10.27
CA GLY A 523 38.14 33.47 -11.17
C GLY A 523 37.83 34.95 -11.48
N PRO A 524 38.85 35.75 -11.84
CA PRO A 524 38.80 37.21 -11.88
C PRO A 524 37.80 37.81 -12.87
#